data_AF-A0A3N5IZB9-F1
#
_entry.id   AF-A0A3N5IZB9-F1
#
_cell.length_a   1.000
_cell.length_b   1.000
_cell.length_c   1.000
_cell.angle_alpha   90.00
_cell.angle_beta   90.00
_cell.angle_gamma   90.00
#
_symmetry.space_group_name_H-M   'P 1'
#
loop_
_entity.id
_entity.type
_entity.pdbx_description
1 polymer ?
#
loop_
_entity_poly.entity_id
_entity_poly.type
_entity_poly.pdbx_seq_one_letter_code
_entity_poly.pdbx_strand_id
1 'polypeptide(L)'
;MDLFEVLMGSGKNREEHQDYVNRYEQGPAWEGYSDQEVLDRYDSVAHKVSPREYEQATREAFDRLSPEERAEFSRYLEERAGTRNIRIPPRETGAEGGPGDVDWLSKITGQIHQEPGAFRDMMGKMGKAQEDPSGGLGGLLSSPIAKAALAGIGAMLFKRLLSPK
;
A
#
# COMPACT_ATOMS: atom_id res chain seq x y z
N MET A 1 -10.24 -7.85 29.85
CA MET A 1 -9.21 -7.98 28.82
C MET A 1 -8.46 -9.26 29.13
N ASP A 2 -8.91 -10.36 28.55
CA ASP A 2 -8.44 -11.71 28.88
C ASP A 2 -7.12 -12.02 28.16
N LEU A 3 -6.14 -12.53 28.90
CA LEU A 3 -4.85 -12.97 28.36
C LEU A 3 -5.01 -14.06 27.29
N PHE A 4 -6.10 -14.83 27.36
CA PHE A 4 -6.48 -15.81 26.35
C PHE A 4 -6.90 -15.19 25.01
N GLU A 5 -7.49 -13.99 25.02
CA GLU A 5 -7.91 -13.26 23.81
C GLU A 5 -6.69 -12.64 23.10
N VAL A 6 -5.67 -12.22 23.85
CA VAL A 6 -4.37 -11.77 23.32
C VAL A 6 -3.60 -12.94 22.69
N LEU A 7 -3.66 -14.15 23.27
CA LEU A 7 -2.95 -15.32 22.76
C LEU A 7 -3.67 -15.99 21.57
N MET A 8 -5.00 -16.01 21.54
CA MET A 8 -5.77 -16.47 20.36
C MET A 8 -5.80 -15.44 19.23
N GLY A 9 -5.87 -14.15 19.57
CA GLY A 9 -5.85 -13.06 18.59
C GLY A 9 -4.51 -12.95 17.86
N SER A 10 -3.39 -13.30 18.50
CA SER A 10 -2.07 -13.27 17.85
C SER A 10 -1.83 -14.46 16.90
N GLY A 11 -2.40 -15.65 17.19
CA GLY A 11 -2.40 -16.80 16.28
C GLY A 11 -3.27 -16.58 15.04
N LYS A 12 -4.49 -16.07 15.23
CA LYS A 12 -5.43 -15.74 14.14
C LYS A 12 -4.92 -14.60 13.26
N ASN A 13 -4.34 -13.55 13.85
CA ASN A 13 -3.70 -12.49 13.07
C ASN A 13 -2.53 -13.01 12.22
N ARG A 14 -1.72 -13.95 12.74
CA ARG A 14 -0.61 -14.53 11.97
C ARG A 14 -1.10 -15.31 10.76
N GLU A 15 -2.13 -16.13 10.92
CA GLU A 15 -2.75 -16.90 9.83
C GLU A 15 -3.38 -15.98 8.78
N GLU A 16 -4.10 -14.95 9.20
CA GLU A 16 -4.69 -13.94 8.30
C GLU A 16 -3.63 -13.14 7.52
N HIS A 17 -2.51 -12.79 8.15
CA HIS A 17 -1.40 -12.13 7.44
C HIS A 17 -0.73 -13.07 6.44
N GLN A 18 -0.57 -14.34 6.79
CA GLN A 18 -0.01 -15.35 5.90
C GLN A 18 -0.92 -15.57 4.69
N ASP A 19 -2.23 -15.66 4.89
CA ASP A 19 -3.22 -15.76 3.82
C ASP A 19 -3.18 -14.54 2.88
N TYR A 20 -3.10 -13.34 3.44
CA TYR A 20 -2.96 -12.10 2.67
C TYR A 20 -1.69 -12.11 1.80
N VAL A 21 -0.54 -12.51 2.35
CA VAL A 21 0.70 -12.63 1.57
C VAL A 21 0.58 -13.72 0.51
N ASN A 22 -0.01 -14.88 0.85
CA ASN A 22 -0.15 -16.01 -0.06
C ASN A 22 -1.04 -15.65 -1.27
N ARG A 23 -2.17 -14.98 -1.05
CA ARG A 23 -3.04 -14.50 -2.13
C ARG A 23 -2.31 -13.52 -3.05
N TYR A 24 -1.48 -12.64 -2.48
CA TYR A 24 -0.68 -11.68 -3.23
C TYR A 24 0.45 -12.35 -4.02
N GLU A 25 0.99 -13.45 -3.51
CA GLU A 25 2.03 -14.23 -4.19
C GLU A 25 1.47 -15.12 -5.32
N GLN A 26 0.24 -15.61 -5.19
CA GLN A 26 -0.40 -16.57 -6.12
C GLN A 26 -1.20 -15.93 -7.26
N GLY A 27 -1.57 -14.65 -7.15
CA GLY A 27 -2.41 -13.96 -8.13
C GLY A 27 -1.97 -12.51 -8.42
N PRO A 28 -2.73 -11.77 -9.24
CA PRO A 28 -2.50 -10.35 -9.47
C PRO A 28 -2.58 -9.57 -8.15
N ALA A 29 -1.71 -8.57 -7.99
CA ALA A 29 -1.49 -7.80 -6.78
C ALA A 29 -2.76 -7.21 -6.09
N TRP A 30 -3.88 -7.13 -6.81
CA TRP A 30 -5.12 -6.46 -6.41
C TRP A 30 -6.36 -7.36 -6.47
N GLU A 31 -6.26 -8.57 -7.02
CA GLU A 31 -7.39 -9.48 -7.19
C GLU A 31 -7.65 -10.26 -5.88
N GLY A 32 -8.92 -10.44 -5.51
CA GLY A 32 -9.30 -11.18 -4.31
C GLY A 32 -9.24 -10.39 -2.98
N TYR A 33 -9.06 -9.07 -3.03
CA TYR A 33 -9.14 -8.19 -1.85
C TYR A 33 -10.28 -7.20 -1.97
N SER A 34 -10.90 -6.83 -0.86
CA SER A 34 -11.76 -5.63 -0.81
C SER A 34 -10.90 -4.36 -0.61
N ASP A 35 -11.42 -3.19 -0.98
CA ASP A 35 -10.69 -1.93 -0.74
C ASP A 35 -10.47 -1.71 0.76
N GLN A 36 -11.49 -2.00 1.58
CA GLN A 36 -11.45 -1.90 3.03
C GLN A 36 -10.37 -2.83 3.61
N GLU A 37 -10.31 -4.09 3.16
CA GLU A 37 -9.29 -5.04 3.59
C GLU A 37 -7.89 -4.51 3.30
N VAL A 38 -7.64 -3.99 2.09
CA VAL A 38 -6.33 -3.43 1.74
C VAL A 38 -5.97 -2.24 2.63
N LEU A 39 -6.92 -1.33 2.87
CA LEU A 39 -6.73 -0.16 3.72
C LEU A 39 -6.40 -0.56 5.17
N ASP A 40 -7.20 -1.44 5.76
CA ASP A 40 -7.04 -1.91 7.14
C ASP A 40 -5.73 -2.67 7.33
N ARG A 41 -5.43 -3.57 6.38
CA ARG A 41 -4.21 -4.37 6.41
C ARG A 41 -2.97 -3.51 6.27
N TYR A 42 -2.94 -2.60 5.31
CA TYR A 42 -1.86 -1.62 5.16
C TYR A 42 -1.67 -0.79 6.44
N ASP A 43 -2.76 -0.21 6.96
CA ASP A 43 -2.73 0.63 8.16
C ASP A 43 -2.15 -0.13 9.36
N SER A 44 -2.52 -1.40 9.52
CA SER A 44 -2.11 -2.25 10.64
C SER A 44 -0.60 -2.54 10.72
N VAL A 45 0.14 -2.38 9.62
CA VAL A 45 1.59 -2.70 9.54
C VAL A 45 2.47 -1.55 9.13
N ALA A 46 1.96 -0.59 8.38
CA ALA A 46 2.77 0.50 7.84
C ALA A 46 3.46 1.29 8.96
N HIS A 47 2.81 1.47 10.11
CA HIS A 47 3.38 2.17 11.27
C HIS A 47 4.26 1.31 12.19
N LYS A 48 4.38 -0.01 11.94
CA LYS A 48 5.11 -0.95 12.81
C LYS A 48 6.54 -1.20 12.37
N VAL A 49 6.89 -0.75 11.16
CA VAL A 49 8.21 -0.97 10.56
C VAL A 49 9.03 0.32 10.58
N SER A 50 10.35 0.18 10.49
CA SER A 50 11.23 1.35 10.30
C SER A 50 11.05 1.97 8.91
N PRO A 51 11.39 3.26 8.72
CA PRO A 51 11.32 3.90 7.39
C PRO A 51 12.10 3.16 6.31
N ARG A 52 13.25 2.56 6.67
CA ARG A 52 14.07 1.76 5.77
C ARG A 52 13.38 0.48 5.34
N GLU A 53 12.73 -0.22 6.27
CA GLU A 53 11.97 -1.43 5.96
C GLU A 53 10.75 -1.12 5.09
N TYR A 54 10.08 0.01 5.35
CA TYR A 54 8.98 0.50 4.54
C TYR A 54 9.41 0.79 3.10
N GLU A 55 10.52 1.52 2.91
CA GLU A 55 11.06 1.82 1.58
C GLU A 55 11.42 0.54 0.82
N GLN A 56 12.08 -0.42 1.47
CA GLN A 56 12.41 -1.69 0.83
C GLN A 56 11.16 -2.52 0.49
N ALA A 57 10.16 -2.57 1.38
CA ALA A 57 8.90 -3.24 1.11
C ALA A 57 8.17 -2.62 -0.08
N THR A 58 8.23 -1.29 -0.17
CA THR A 58 7.67 -0.54 -1.28
C THR A 58 8.40 -0.83 -2.60
N ARG A 59 9.73 -0.93 -2.57
CA ARG A 59 10.55 -1.32 -3.72
C ARG A 59 10.18 -2.71 -4.22
N GLU A 60 10.10 -3.68 -3.32
CA GLU A 60 9.70 -5.06 -3.67
C GLU A 60 8.26 -5.14 -4.20
N ALA A 61 7.34 -4.33 -3.65
CA ALA A 61 5.97 -4.26 -4.14
C ALA A 61 5.89 -3.71 -5.57
N PHE A 62 6.62 -2.63 -5.87
CA PHE A 62 6.64 -2.04 -7.21
C PHE A 62 7.43 -2.88 -8.21
N ASP A 63 8.47 -3.61 -7.80
CA ASP A 63 9.22 -4.51 -8.68
C ASP A 63 8.35 -5.64 -9.25
N ARG A 64 7.30 -6.03 -8.52
CA ARG A 64 6.30 -7.01 -8.99
C ARG A 64 5.28 -6.45 -9.98
N LEU A 65 5.13 -5.13 -10.06
CA LEU A 65 4.26 -4.49 -11.04
C LEU A 65 4.94 -4.45 -12.41
N SER A 66 4.16 -4.63 -13.46
CA SER A 66 4.65 -4.46 -14.83
C SER A 66 5.16 -3.02 -15.05
N PRO A 67 6.07 -2.78 -16.00
CA PRO A 67 6.49 -1.42 -16.33
C PRO A 67 5.31 -0.49 -16.67
N GLU A 68 4.27 -1.03 -17.31
CA GLU A 68 3.05 -0.30 -17.66
C GLU A 68 2.23 0.08 -16.41
N GLU A 69 2.05 -0.85 -15.48
CA GLU A 69 1.37 -0.62 -14.20
C GLU A 69 2.13 0.42 -13.36
N ARG A 70 3.47 0.35 -13.33
CA ARG A 70 4.30 1.34 -12.64
C ARG A 70 4.20 2.72 -13.28
N ALA A 71 4.15 2.79 -14.61
CA ALA A 71 3.97 4.04 -15.34
C ALA A 71 2.57 4.64 -15.10
N GLU A 72 1.53 3.80 -15.05
CA GLU A 72 0.17 4.21 -14.68
C GLU A 72 0.13 4.75 -13.25
N PHE A 73 0.67 3.99 -12.28
CA PHE A 73 0.75 4.40 -10.88
C PHE A 73 1.50 5.71 -10.72
N SER A 74 2.61 5.86 -11.44
CA SER A 74 3.41 7.07 -11.51
C SER A 74 2.61 8.30 -11.93
N ARG A 75 1.77 8.20 -12.97
CA ARG A 75 0.93 9.32 -13.43
C ARG A 75 -0.18 9.63 -12.44
N TYR A 76 -0.79 8.58 -11.90
CA TYR A 76 -1.82 8.69 -10.87
C TYR A 76 -1.29 9.38 -9.60
N LEU A 77 -0.07 9.04 -9.17
CA LEU A 77 0.58 9.65 -8.00
C LEU A 77 0.83 11.15 -8.21
N GLU A 78 1.29 11.56 -9.39
CA GLU A 78 1.48 12.97 -9.74
C GLU A 78 0.16 13.75 -9.73
N GLU A 79 -0.91 13.20 -10.32
CA GLU A 79 -2.24 13.82 -10.33
C GLU A 79 -2.76 14.03 -8.90
N ARG A 80 -2.61 13.02 -8.04
CA ARG A 80 -2.99 13.07 -6.63
C ARG A 80 -2.16 14.08 -5.86
N ALA A 81 -0.86 14.14 -6.10
CA ALA A 81 0.04 15.09 -5.45
C ALA A 81 -0.32 16.52 -5.83
N GLY A 82 -0.59 16.78 -7.12
CA GLY A 82 -1.05 18.08 -7.60
C GLY A 82 -2.39 18.50 -6.99
N THR A 83 -3.36 17.58 -6.93
CA THR A 83 -4.68 17.84 -6.33
C THR A 83 -4.59 18.17 -4.85
N ARG A 84 -3.65 17.54 -4.13
CA ARG A 84 -3.43 17.74 -2.69
C ARG A 84 -2.36 18.76 -2.35
N ASN A 85 -1.80 19.45 -3.35
CA ASN A 85 -0.70 20.40 -3.19
C ASN A 85 0.51 19.80 -2.43
N ILE A 86 0.75 18.49 -2.60
CA ILE A 86 1.89 17.76 -2.05
C ILE A 86 3.07 17.97 -3.00
N ARG A 87 4.20 18.41 -2.46
CA ARG A 87 5.44 18.54 -3.24
C ARG A 87 6.10 17.18 -3.38
N ILE A 88 6.15 16.68 -4.61
CA ILE A 88 6.92 15.50 -4.98
C ILE A 88 8.19 15.93 -5.74
N PRO A 89 9.34 15.28 -5.50
CA PRO A 89 10.56 15.57 -6.23
C PRO A 89 10.38 15.24 -7.73
N PRO A 90 10.96 16.04 -8.63
CA PRO A 90 10.90 15.75 -10.05
C PRO A 90 11.56 14.39 -10.34
N ARG A 91 11.06 13.69 -11.35
CA ARG A 91 11.72 12.49 -11.88
C ARG A 91 13.07 12.89 -12.47
N GLU A 92 14.06 12.03 -12.32
CA GLU A 92 15.31 12.20 -13.03
C GLU A 92 15.06 11.98 -14.53
N THR A 93 15.28 13.01 -15.35
CA THR A 93 15.09 12.88 -16.79
C THR A 93 16.35 12.23 -17.38
N GLY A 94 16.31 10.91 -17.64
CA GLY A 94 17.45 10.15 -18.15
C GLY A 94 17.09 8.71 -18.54
N ALA A 95 18.07 7.95 -19.04
CA ALA A 95 17.87 6.54 -19.46
C ALA A 95 17.40 5.61 -18.31
N GLU A 96 17.65 6.01 -17.06
CA GLU A 96 17.31 5.25 -15.85
C GLU A 96 16.06 5.78 -15.13
N GLY A 97 15.54 6.97 -15.48
CA GLY A 97 14.47 7.66 -14.74
C GLY A 97 13.13 7.77 -15.50
N GLY A 98 12.71 6.67 -16.11
CA GLY A 98 11.48 6.61 -16.90
C GLY A 98 10.17 6.65 -16.08
N PRO A 99 9.02 6.82 -16.74
CA PRO A 99 7.73 6.55 -16.13
C PRO A 99 7.71 5.14 -15.54
N GLY A 100 7.38 5.02 -14.25
CA GLY A 100 7.42 3.73 -13.56
C GLY A 100 8.80 3.30 -13.05
N ASP A 101 9.74 4.24 -12.92
CA ASP A 101 10.97 3.99 -12.18
C ASP A 101 10.67 3.56 -10.73
N VAL A 102 11.21 2.40 -10.34
CA VAL A 102 10.95 1.80 -9.03
C VAL A 102 11.61 2.63 -7.94
N ASP A 103 12.83 3.12 -8.18
CA ASP A 103 13.59 3.89 -7.20
C ASP A 103 12.85 5.17 -6.80
N TRP A 104 12.40 5.93 -7.79
CA TRP A 104 11.61 7.15 -7.60
C TRP A 104 10.27 6.85 -6.91
N LEU A 105 9.56 5.80 -7.34
CA LEU A 105 8.28 5.41 -6.73
C LEU A 105 8.45 5.02 -5.26
N SER A 106 9.43 4.20 -4.93
CA SER A 106 9.71 3.78 -3.55
C SER A 106 10.10 4.96 -2.67
N LYS A 107 10.95 5.85 -3.17
CA LYS A 107 11.39 7.04 -2.44
C LYS A 107 10.24 7.98 -2.14
N ILE A 108 9.38 8.27 -3.11
CA ILE A 108 8.24 9.17 -2.91
C ILE A 108 7.19 8.56 -2.00
N THR A 109 6.83 7.30 -2.21
CA THR A 109 5.88 6.60 -1.34
C THR A 109 6.41 6.53 0.10
N GLY A 110 7.71 6.29 0.29
CA GLY A 110 8.37 6.35 1.60
C GLY A 110 8.36 7.75 2.22
N GLN A 111 8.61 8.79 1.41
CA GLN A 111 8.56 10.18 1.86
C GLN A 111 7.15 10.59 2.30
N ILE A 112 6.11 10.23 1.54
CA ILE A 112 4.72 10.51 1.90
C ILE A 112 4.35 9.74 3.18
N HIS A 113 4.82 8.50 3.32
CA HIS A 113 4.54 7.67 4.49
C HIS A 113 5.19 8.17 5.79
N GLN A 114 6.16 9.10 5.74
CA GLN A 114 6.72 9.71 6.95
C GLN A 114 5.64 10.28 7.88
N GLU A 115 4.52 10.72 7.30
CA GLU A 115 3.29 10.95 8.03
C GLU A 115 2.42 9.68 8.01
N PRO A 116 2.19 9.03 9.16
CA PRO A 116 1.39 7.82 9.24
C PRO A 116 0.00 8.02 8.63
N GLY A 117 -0.39 7.14 7.71
CA GLY A 117 -1.68 7.23 7.02
C GLY A 117 -1.72 8.22 5.85
N ALA A 118 -0.76 9.13 5.67
CA ALA A 118 -0.81 10.13 4.59
C ALA A 118 -0.78 9.48 3.19
N PHE A 119 0.00 8.41 3.00
CA PHE A 119 0.02 7.68 1.73
C PHE A 119 -1.32 6.99 1.47
N ARG A 120 -1.88 6.30 2.47
CA ARG A 120 -3.22 5.70 2.40
C ARG A 120 -4.28 6.75 2.05
N ASP A 121 -4.26 7.85 2.77
CA ASP A 121 -5.22 8.93 2.59
C ASP A 121 -5.10 9.50 1.19
N MET A 122 -3.88 9.65 0.66
CA MET A 122 -3.62 10.09 -0.72
C MET A 122 -4.23 9.15 -1.76
N MET A 123 -4.12 7.84 -1.57
CA MET A 123 -4.69 6.80 -2.45
C MET A 123 -6.23 6.69 -2.32
N GLY A 124 -6.77 7.05 -1.16
CA GLY A 124 -8.20 7.07 -0.87
C GLY A 124 -8.97 8.17 -1.61
N LYS A 125 -10.29 8.00 -1.73
CA LYS A 125 -11.17 9.07 -2.22
C LYS A 125 -11.21 10.22 -1.23
N MET A 126 -11.06 11.44 -1.75
CA MET A 126 -11.18 12.66 -0.96
C MET A 126 -12.67 12.95 -0.76
N GLY A 127 -13.15 12.73 0.46
CA GLY A 127 -14.53 13.02 0.84
C GLY A 127 -14.81 12.42 2.19
N LYS A 128 -15.45 13.20 3.07
CA LYS A 128 -16.00 12.68 4.32
C LYS A 128 -16.68 11.36 4.02
N ALA A 129 -16.31 10.30 4.73
CA ALA A 129 -17.14 9.12 4.85
C ALA A 129 -18.50 9.61 5.37
N GLN A 130 -19.40 9.97 4.47
CA GLN A 130 -20.80 9.92 4.76
C GLN A 130 -21.06 8.43 4.84
N GLU A 131 -21.09 7.94 6.08
CA GLU A 131 -21.52 6.60 6.43
C GLU A 131 -22.89 6.41 5.77
N ASP A 132 -22.90 5.81 4.58
CA ASP A 132 -24.09 5.19 4.03
C ASP A 132 -24.16 3.80 4.67
N PRO A 133 -25.10 3.55 5.59
CA PRO A 133 -25.21 2.29 6.30
C PRO A 133 -25.80 1.17 5.42
N SER A 134 -25.84 1.32 4.08
CA SER A 134 -26.51 0.36 3.18
C SER A 134 -25.89 0.13 1.79
N GLY A 135 -24.74 0.74 1.42
CA GLY A 135 -24.34 0.76 0.00
C GLY A 135 -22.87 0.45 -0.33
N GLY A 136 -22.59 -0.78 -0.76
CA GLY A 136 -21.50 -1.11 -1.70
C GLY A 136 -20.05 -0.90 -1.22
N LEU A 137 -19.40 -1.97 -0.77
CA LEU A 137 -17.98 -2.06 -0.37
C LEU A 137 -16.95 -1.86 -1.50
N GLY A 138 -17.35 -1.32 -2.66
CA GLY A 138 -16.48 -1.11 -3.83
C GLY A 138 -16.28 0.37 -4.10
N GLY A 139 -15.12 0.92 -3.72
CA GLY A 139 -14.74 2.28 -4.12
C GLY A 139 -14.26 3.21 -3.01
N LEU A 140 -13.69 2.68 -1.92
CA LEU A 140 -12.96 3.51 -0.94
C LEU A 140 -11.62 3.97 -1.51
N LEU A 141 -10.99 3.11 -2.30
CA LEU A 141 -9.83 3.45 -3.09
C LEU A 141 -10.28 4.11 -4.39
N SER A 142 -9.45 5.04 -4.85
CA SER A 142 -9.82 5.85 -6.01
C SER A 142 -9.38 5.27 -7.35
N SER A 143 -8.61 4.18 -7.34
CA SER A 143 -8.21 3.44 -8.55
C SER A 143 -7.79 2.00 -8.23
N PRO A 144 -8.00 1.02 -9.14
CA PRO A 144 -7.41 -0.31 -9.06
C PRO A 144 -5.88 -0.30 -8.90
N ILE A 145 -5.17 0.63 -9.54
CA ILE A 145 -3.70 0.71 -9.41
C ILE A 145 -3.27 1.17 -8.01
N ALA A 146 -4.07 2.03 -7.38
CA ALA A 146 -3.85 2.47 -5.99
C ALA A 146 -4.04 1.30 -5.01
N LYS A 147 -5.02 0.43 -5.29
CA LYS A 147 -5.24 -0.81 -4.55
C LYS A 147 -4.09 -1.79 -4.71
N ALA A 148 -3.62 -2.01 -5.94
CA ALA A 148 -2.48 -2.88 -6.20
C ALA A 148 -1.23 -2.42 -5.44
N ALA A 149 -0.96 -1.11 -5.45
CA ALA A 149 0.17 -0.52 -4.74
C ALA A 149 0.06 -0.72 -3.22
N LEU A 150 -1.07 -0.34 -2.60
CA LEU A 150 -1.27 -0.51 -1.16
C LEU A 150 -1.26 -1.98 -0.74
N ALA A 151 -1.87 -2.86 -1.54
CA ALA A 151 -1.90 -4.28 -1.25
C ALA A 151 -0.51 -4.91 -1.31
N GLY A 152 0.27 -4.55 -2.33
CA GLY A 152 1.65 -5.01 -2.45
C GLY A 152 2.55 -4.51 -1.33
N ILE A 153 2.45 -3.23 -0.96
CA ILE A 153 3.22 -2.69 0.16
C ILE A 153 2.82 -3.41 1.46
N GLY A 154 1.52 -3.55 1.72
CA GLY A 154 1.01 -4.29 2.88
C GLY A 154 1.54 -5.73 2.95
N ALA A 155 1.49 -6.47 1.84
CA ALA A 155 1.99 -7.84 1.77
C ALA A 155 3.51 -7.92 2.05
N MET A 156 4.30 -7.02 1.47
CA MET A 156 5.76 -6.98 1.68
C MET A 156 6.14 -6.58 3.11
N LEU A 157 5.32 -5.77 3.77
CA LEU A 157 5.46 -5.43 5.18
C LEU A 157 5.10 -6.62 6.08
N PHE A 158 4.00 -7.33 5.81
CA PHE A 158 3.68 -8.57 6.54
C PHE A 158 4.77 -9.61 6.40
N LYS A 159 5.30 -9.81 5.19
CA LYS A 159 6.39 -10.77 4.95
C LYS A 159 7.60 -10.49 5.84
N ARG A 160 7.93 -9.21 6.06
CA ARG A 160 9.01 -8.79 6.98
C ARG A 160 8.68 -9.06 8.44
N LEU A 161 7.46 -8.77 8.87
CA LEU A 161 7.03 -9.04 10.25
C LEU A 161 6.94 -10.55 10.56
N LEU A 162 6.59 -11.36 9.56
CA LEU A 162 6.48 -12.83 9.68
C LEU A 162 7.85 -13.52 9.58
N SER A 163 8.79 -12.92 8.85
CA SER A 163 10.17 -13.38 8.66
C SER A 163 11.16 -12.24 8.99
N PRO A 164 11.26 -11.84 10.28
CA PRO A 164 12.23 -10.83 10.69
C PRO A 164 13.64 -11.36 10.41
N LYS A 165 14.45 -10.58 9.68
CA LYS A 165 15.86 -10.90 9.40
C LYS A 165 16.74 -10.58 10.60
#